data_AF-A7XWE0-F1
#
_entry.id   AF-A7XWE0-F1
#
_cell.length_a   1.000
_cell.length_b   1.000
_cell.length_c   1.000
_cell.angle_alpha   90.00
_cell.angle_beta   90.00
_cell.angle_gamma   90.00
#
_symmetry.space_group_name_H-M   'P 1'
#
loop_
_entity.id
_entity.type
_entity.pdbx_description
1 polymer ?
#
loop_
_entity_poly.entity_id
_entity_poly.type
_entity_poly.pdbx_seq_one_letter_code
_entity_poly.pdbx_strand_id
1 'polypeptide(L)'
;MDNNQDFYHSITHSSARLSGWSQQVAIGSRMRNDPRFRRNRPTSAQVPGIIMRGDYGHVGAATLLPEDWQESMADDVTQDWRRKPETRRLLGEMGQRISVSNCNIFPSTTWFCTSWRSMILRMPAGPMATEMWYFNFYDRNASPEVNQLWRTRYLTGLGPGGIM
;
A
#
# COMPACT_ATOMS: atom_id res chain seq x y z
N MET A 1 6.17 -16.04 8.24
CA MET A 1 4.73 -15.74 8.06
C MET A 1 4.52 -15.31 6.62
N ASP A 2 3.53 -15.87 5.92
CA ASP A 2 3.54 -15.97 4.44
C ASP A 2 2.62 -14.96 3.71
N ASN A 3 1.51 -14.53 4.31
CA ASN A 3 0.50 -13.72 3.59
C ASN A 3 0.95 -12.29 3.21
N ASN A 4 1.92 -11.70 3.90
CA ASN A 4 2.19 -10.27 3.76
C ASN A 4 2.82 -9.92 2.40
N GLN A 5 3.66 -10.81 1.87
CA GLN A 5 4.31 -10.66 0.56
C GLN A 5 3.54 -11.33 -0.56
N ASP A 6 2.42 -11.97 -0.23
CA ASP A 6 1.59 -12.64 -1.19
C ASP A 6 0.82 -11.59 -2.01
N PHE A 7 1.20 -11.39 -3.28
CA PHE A 7 0.40 -10.58 -4.20
C PHE A 7 -0.63 -11.41 -4.98
N TYR A 8 -0.59 -12.75 -4.86
CA TYR A 8 -1.55 -13.68 -5.44
C TYR A 8 -2.87 -13.69 -4.67
N HIS A 9 -2.88 -13.41 -3.36
CA HIS A 9 -4.12 -13.31 -2.57
C HIS A 9 -5.07 -12.20 -3.04
N SER A 10 -4.74 -11.46 -4.09
CA SER A 10 -5.61 -10.47 -4.72
C SER A 10 -7.08 -10.89 -4.87
N ILE A 11 -7.39 -12.18 -5.05
CA ILE A 11 -8.77 -12.69 -5.12
C ILE A 11 -9.54 -12.57 -3.81
N THR A 12 -8.87 -12.60 -2.65
CA THR A 12 -9.51 -12.48 -1.33
C THR A 12 -10.13 -11.10 -1.12
N HIS A 13 -9.60 -10.08 -1.79
CA HIS A 13 -10.10 -8.70 -1.76
C HIS A 13 -11.28 -8.44 -2.71
N SER A 14 -11.83 -9.45 -3.38
CA SER A 14 -12.81 -9.24 -4.47
C SER A 14 -14.10 -8.57 -3.98
N SER A 15 -14.64 -8.96 -2.82
CA SER A 15 -15.83 -8.35 -2.24
C SER A 15 -15.61 -6.90 -1.83
N ALA A 16 -14.46 -6.59 -1.22
CA ALA A 16 -14.05 -5.23 -0.88
C ALA A 16 -13.88 -4.33 -2.12
N ARG A 17 -13.46 -4.91 -3.25
CA ARG A 17 -13.39 -4.17 -4.52
C ARG A 17 -14.79 -3.94 -5.11
N LEU A 18 -15.65 -4.95 -5.09
CA LEU A 18 -17.02 -4.88 -5.62
C LEU A 18 -17.92 -3.91 -4.84
N SER A 19 -17.69 -3.76 -3.53
CA SER A 19 -18.41 -2.78 -2.71
C SER A 19 -18.06 -1.32 -3.05
N GLY A 20 -17.09 -1.09 -3.92
CA GLY A 20 -16.64 0.24 -4.31
C GLY A 20 -15.72 0.91 -3.29
N TRP A 21 -15.32 0.20 -2.21
CA TRP A 21 -14.42 0.75 -1.19
C TRP A 21 -13.12 1.28 -1.81
N SER A 22 -12.53 0.49 -2.71
CA SER A 22 -11.31 0.85 -3.42
C SER A 22 -11.41 2.08 -4.35
N GLN A 23 -12.62 2.61 -4.57
CA GLN A 23 -12.91 3.89 -5.25
C GLN A 23 -13.16 5.05 -4.27
N GLN A 24 -13.63 4.75 -3.04
CA GLN A 24 -13.84 5.73 -1.97
C GLN A 24 -12.52 6.21 -1.36
N VAL A 25 -11.49 5.36 -1.32
CA VAL A 25 -10.13 5.70 -0.82
C VAL A 25 -9.13 6.09 -1.92
N ALA A 26 -9.54 6.10 -3.20
CA ALA A 26 -8.72 6.60 -4.30
C ALA A 26 -8.80 8.13 -4.34
N ILE A 27 -7.65 8.79 -4.29
CA ILE A 27 -7.54 10.26 -4.23
C ILE A 27 -7.13 10.72 -5.63
N GLY A 28 -8.06 11.37 -6.33
CA GLY A 28 -7.87 11.82 -7.72
C GLY A 28 -9.14 11.68 -8.54
N SER A 29 -9.68 12.81 -9.01
CA SER A 29 -10.95 12.95 -9.75
C SER A 29 -10.96 12.14 -11.06
N ARG A 30 -9.80 12.00 -11.72
CA ARG A 30 -9.64 11.23 -12.96
C ARG A 30 -9.63 9.72 -12.72
N MET A 31 -8.99 9.21 -11.67
CA MET A 31 -9.03 7.76 -11.33
C MET A 31 -10.45 7.28 -10.98
N ARG A 32 -11.26 8.14 -10.35
CA ARG A 32 -12.65 7.84 -10.00
C ARG A 32 -13.57 7.71 -11.23
N ASN A 33 -13.24 8.42 -12.31
CA ASN A 33 -14.08 8.53 -13.51
C ASN A 33 -13.49 7.87 -14.77
N ASP A 34 -12.24 7.38 -14.75
CA ASP A 34 -11.63 6.73 -15.92
C ASP A 34 -12.23 5.31 -16.14
N PRO A 35 -12.93 5.07 -17.26
CA PRO A 35 -13.52 3.77 -17.56
C PRO A 35 -12.49 2.64 -17.73
N ARG A 36 -11.22 2.94 -18.03
CA ARG A 36 -10.12 1.98 -18.06
C ARG A 36 -9.78 1.48 -16.65
N PHE A 37 -9.91 2.36 -15.66
CA PHE A 37 -9.72 2.05 -14.24
C PHE A 37 -10.86 1.21 -13.64
N ARG A 38 -12.07 1.36 -14.18
CA ARG A 38 -13.28 0.60 -13.78
C ARG A 38 -13.37 -0.79 -14.40
N ARG A 39 -12.84 -0.97 -15.61
CA ARG A 39 -13.02 -2.21 -16.40
C ARG A 39 -11.86 -3.19 -16.29
N ASN A 40 -10.62 -2.70 -16.14
CA ASN A 40 -9.41 -3.51 -16.05
C ASN A 40 -8.53 -2.98 -14.92
N ARG A 41 -8.92 -3.19 -13.66
CA ARG A 41 -7.93 -3.11 -12.57
C ARG A 41 -7.15 -4.42 -12.63
N PRO A 42 -5.91 -4.45 -13.15
CA PRO A 42 -5.10 -5.64 -13.01
C PRO A 42 -5.08 -5.98 -11.52
N THR A 43 -5.39 -7.24 -11.20
CA THR A 43 -5.18 -7.71 -9.84
C THR A 43 -3.70 -7.53 -9.52
N SER A 44 -3.32 -7.37 -8.25
CA SER A 44 -1.91 -7.20 -7.91
C SER A 44 -1.01 -8.33 -8.43
N ALA A 45 -1.58 -9.51 -8.68
CA ALA A 45 -0.91 -10.65 -9.34
C ALA A 45 -0.57 -10.42 -10.82
N GLN A 46 -1.18 -9.44 -11.48
CA GLN A 46 -1.04 -9.14 -12.91
C GLN A 46 -0.15 -7.93 -13.18
N VAL A 47 0.35 -7.26 -12.13
CA VAL A 47 1.20 -6.07 -12.25
C VAL A 47 2.66 -6.48 -12.08
N PRO A 48 3.59 -6.00 -12.93
CA PRO A 48 5.02 -6.23 -12.72
C PRO A 48 5.45 -5.82 -11.31
N GLY A 49 6.32 -6.62 -10.71
CA GLY A 49 6.76 -6.40 -9.35
C GLY A 49 8.14 -7.01 -9.10
N ILE A 50 8.68 -6.69 -7.93
CA ILE A 50 9.94 -7.20 -7.44
C ILE A 50 9.72 -7.96 -6.14
N ILE A 51 10.43 -9.06 -5.96
CA ILE A 51 10.54 -9.77 -4.69
C ILE A 51 12.00 -9.73 -4.29
N MET A 52 12.26 -9.28 -3.07
CA MET A 52 13.58 -9.20 -2.48
C MET A 52 13.60 -10.06 -1.23
N ARG A 53 14.51 -11.03 -1.19
CA ARG A 53 14.82 -11.79 0.02
C ARG A 53 16.06 -11.18 0.63
N GLY A 54 15.95 -10.72 1.86
CA GLY A 54 17.08 -10.35 2.68
C GLY A 54 17.60 -11.55 3.45
N ASP A 55 18.77 -11.36 4.06
CA ASP A 55 19.33 -12.32 5.00
C ASP A 55 18.42 -12.49 6.23
N TYR A 56 18.66 -13.53 7.01
CA TYR A 56 17.95 -13.78 8.28
C TYR A 56 16.41 -13.89 8.17
N GLY A 57 15.89 -14.17 6.97
CA GLY A 57 14.46 -14.37 6.74
C GLY A 57 13.65 -13.09 6.49
N HIS A 58 14.31 -11.95 6.27
CA HIS A 58 13.64 -10.73 5.82
C HIS A 58 13.12 -10.89 4.39
N VAL A 59 11.91 -10.44 4.11
CA VAL A 59 11.36 -10.50 2.74
C VAL A 59 10.58 -9.23 2.44
N GLY A 60 10.91 -8.58 1.33
CA GLY A 60 10.16 -7.49 0.74
C GLY A 60 9.55 -7.93 -0.59
N ALA A 61 8.35 -7.48 -0.88
CA ALA A 61 7.75 -7.61 -2.20
C ALA A 61 7.07 -6.29 -2.56
N ALA A 62 7.20 -5.86 -3.81
CA ALA A 62 6.58 -4.63 -4.27
C ALA A 62 6.03 -4.76 -5.68
N THR A 63 4.91 -4.10 -5.96
CA THR A 63 4.44 -3.87 -7.32
C THR A 63 5.02 -2.57 -7.86
N LEU A 64 5.14 -2.49 -9.18
CA LEU A 64 5.60 -1.30 -9.88
C LEU A 64 4.40 -0.53 -10.44
N LEU A 65 4.51 0.78 -10.38
CA LEU A 65 3.64 1.68 -11.11
C LEU A 65 3.88 1.53 -12.62
N PRO A 66 2.84 1.76 -13.45
CA PRO A 66 2.99 1.78 -14.91
C PRO A 66 3.95 2.89 -15.34
N GLU A 67 4.44 2.83 -16.57
CA GLU A 67 5.42 3.80 -17.07
C GLU A 67 4.87 5.23 -17.10
N ASP A 68 3.57 5.37 -17.37
CA ASP A 68 2.83 6.64 -17.42
C ASP A 68 2.31 7.11 -16.05
N TRP A 69 2.89 6.61 -14.94
CA TRP A 69 2.41 6.91 -13.58
C TRP A 69 2.35 8.40 -13.24
N GLN A 70 3.24 9.21 -13.82
CA GLN A 70 3.27 10.65 -13.57
C GLN A 70 2.00 11.34 -14.05
N GLU A 71 1.46 10.88 -15.17
CA GLU A 71 0.22 11.38 -15.78
C GLU A 71 -1.01 10.74 -15.13
N SER A 72 -1.01 9.42 -14.94
CA SER A 72 -2.15 8.71 -14.36
C SER A 72 -2.39 9.05 -12.88
N MET A 73 -1.37 9.54 -12.17
CA MET A 73 -1.45 10.03 -10.80
C MET A 73 -1.27 11.55 -10.70
N ALA A 74 -1.50 12.30 -11.79
CA ALA A 74 -1.46 13.78 -11.83
C ALA A 74 -2.19 14.41 -10.64
N ASP A 75 -3.42 13.95 -10.40
CA ASP A 75 -4.36 14.55 -9.47
C ASP A 75 -4.32 13.92 -8.06
N ASP A 76 -3.46 12.94 -7.80
CA ASP A 76 -3.37 12.28 -6.50
C ASP A 76 -2.39 13.00 -5.57
N VAL A 77 -2.93 13.91 -4.75
CA VAL A 77 -2.16 14.68 -3.76
C VAL A 77 -1.41 13.78 -2.76
N THR A 78 -1.79 12.51 -2.60
CA THR A 78 -1.07 11.59 -1.73
C THR A 78 0.21 11.04 -2.32
N GLN A 79 0.41 11.19 -3.64
CA GLN A 79 1.59 10.74 -4.37
C GLN A 79 2.56 11.87 -4.75
N ASP A 80 2.22 13.13 -4.44
CA ASP A 80 3.06 14.30 -4.78
C ASP A 80 4.47 14.23 -4.18
N TRP A 81 4.64 13.50 -3.07
CA TRP A 81 5.96 13.25 -2.48
C TRP A 81 6.95 12.60 -3.46
N ARG A 82 6.47 11.83 -4.45
CA ARG A 82 7.30 11.22 -5.49
C ARG A 82 7.91 12.25 -6.42
N ARG A 83 7.25 13.39 -6.64
CA ARG A 83 7.68 14.45 -7.58
C ARG A 83 8.74 15.39 -7.01
N LYS A 84 8.92 15.38 -5.68
CA LYS A 84 9.89 16.25 -5.01
C LYS A 84 11.32 15.93 -5.53
N PRO A 85 12.11 16.95 -5.93
CA PRO A 85 13.48 16.73 -6.45
C PRO A 85 14.37 15.95 -5.48
N GLU A 86 14.22 16.21 -4.18
CA GLU A 86 14.94 15.49 -3.13
C GLU A 86 14.61 14.00 -3.10
N THR A 87 13.32 13.64 -3.15
CA THR A 87 12.87 12.25 -3.22
C THR A 87 13.43 11.56 -4.46
N ARG A 88 13.41 12.23 -5.61
CA ARG A 88 13.97 11.70 -6.86
C ARG A 88 15.45 11.40 -6.74
N ARG A 89 16.20 12.29 -6.09
CA ARG A 89 17.64 12.12 -5.84
C ARG A 89 17.92 10.93 -4.90
N LEU A 90 17.10 10.74 -3.87
CA LEU A 90 17.31 9.69 -2.87
C LEU A 90 16.89 8.30 -3.36
N LEU A 91 15.74 8.20 -4.01
CA LEU A 91 15.13 6.91 -4.39
C LEU A 91 15.46 6.47 -5.81
N GLY A 92 15.99 7.39 -6.63
CA GLY A 92 16.23 7.15 -8.04
C GLY A 92 14.93 6.90 -8.83
N GLU A 93 15.08 6.54 -10.10
CA GLU A 93 13.95 6.29 -10.99
C GLU A 93 13.13 5.06 -10.57
N MET A 94 13.79 3.98 -10.18
CA MET A 94 13.13 2.76 -9.74
C MET A 94 12.34 2.97 -8.44
N GLY A 95 12.90 3.66 -7.45
CA GLY A 95 12.21 3.89 -6.18
C GLY A 95 10.98 4.79 -6.32
N GLN A 96 10.97 5.71 -7.29
CA GLN A 96 9.77 6.48 -7.63
C GLN A 96 8.64 5.64 -8.20
N ARG A 97 8.93 4.47 -8.78
CA ARG A 97 7.93 3.56 -9.37
C ARG A 97 7.41 2.51 -8.40
N ILE A 98 7.96 2.38 -7.19
CA ILE A 98 7.48 1.41 -6.19
C ILE A 98 6.07 1.79 -5.74
N SER A 99 5.07 0.96 -6.03
CA SER A 99 3.66 1.19 -5.69
C SER A 99 3.34 0.63 -4.30
N VAL A 100 2.65 -0.51 -4.25
CA VAL A 100 2.38 -1.25 -3.02
C VAL A 100 3.63 -2.05 -2.72
N SER A 101 4.32 -1.74 -1.63
CA SER A 101 5.41 -2.55 -1.10
C SER A 101 5.03 -3.09 0.25
N ASN A 102 5.21 -4.40 0.44
CA ASN A 102 5.02 -5.12 1.67
C ASN A 102 6.36 -5.71 2.12
N CYS A 103 6.82 -5.36 3.31
CA CYS A 103 8.02 -5.95 3.90
C CYS A 103 7.66 -6.74 5.17
N ASN A 104 8.34 -7.84 5.43
CA ASN A 104 8.33 -8.54 6.71
C ASN A 104 9.75 -8.55 7.28
N ILE A 105 9.87 -7.99 8.48
CA ILE A 105 11.08 -8.04 9.27
C ILE A 105 10.95 -9.21 10.26
N PHE A 106 11.80 -10.23 10.10
CA PHE A 106 11.92 -11.37 11.00
C PHE A 106 12.40 -10.92 12.40
N PRO A 107 11.98 -11.57 13.52
CA PRO A 107 11.15 -12.79 13.64
C PRO A 107 9.65 -12.54 13.81
N SER A 108 9.26 -11.60 14.66
CA SER A 108 7.88 -11.33 15.07
C SER A 108 7.27 -10.20 14.23
N THR A 109 7.32 -10.40 12.91
CA THR A 109 6.50 -9.75 11.88
C THR A 109 6.21 -8.26 12.09
N THR A 110 7.07 -7.42 11.53
CA THR A 110 6.77 -6.03 11.23
C THR A 110 6.33 -5.92 9.77
N TRP A 111 5.05 -5.67 9.51
CA TRP A 111 4.56 -5.39 8.16
C TRP A 111 4.67 -3.92 7.85
N PHE A 112 5.59 -3.52 6.97
CA PHE A 112 5.54 -2.18 6.38
C PHE A 112 4.80 -2.25 5.07
N CYS A 113 3.62 -1.61 5.01
CA CYS A 113 3.00 -1.33 3.73
C CYS A 113 3.21 0.13 3.36
N THR A 114 4.06 0.41 2.38
CA THR A 114 4.37 1.79 1.95
C THR A 114 3.14 2.50 1.39
N SER A 115 2.24 1.77 0.72
CA SER A 115 0.98 2.35 0.20
C SER A 115 -0.05 2.65 1.28
N TRP A 116 0.11 2.09 2.48
CA TRP A 116 -0.73 2.38 3.65
C TRP A 116 0.04 3.11 4.75
N ARG A 117 1.34 3.40 4.59
CA ARG A 117 2.21 4.01 5.62
C ARG A 117 1.90 3.45 7.02
N SER A 118 1.72 2.14 7.10
CA SER A 118 1.36 1.44 8.33
C SER A 118 2.44 0.43 8.65
N MET A 119 2.64 0.25 9.95
CA MET A 119 3.41 -0.82 10.54
C MET A 119 2.50 -1.69 11.39
N ILE A 120 2.43 -3.00 11.11
CA ILE A 120 1.75 -3.95 11.98
C ILE A 120 2.77 -4.81 12.68
N LEU A 121 2.68 -4.86 14.01
CA LEU A 121 3.42 -5.81 14.84
C LEU A 121 2.51 -6.96 15.25
N ARG A 122 3.02 -8.19 15.18
CA ARG A 122 2.29 -9.40 15.58
C ARG A 122 2.94 -10.02 16.81
N MET A 123 2.28 -9.86 17.95
CA MET A 123 2.73 -10.38 19.23
C MET A 123 2.11 -11.76 19.47
N PRO A 124 2.91 -12.82 19.63
CA PRO A 124 2.37 -14.15 19.89
C PRO A 124 1.71 -14.17 21.28
N ALA A 125 0.42 -14.48 21.33
CA ALA A 125 -0.34 -14.67 22.57
C ALA A 125 -0.60 -16.17 22.85
N GLY A 126 0.09 -17.05 22.12
CA GLY A 126 -0.03 -18.50 22.15
C GLY A 126 0.12 -19.09 20.73
N PRO A 127 0.10 -20.43 20.59
CA PRO A 127 0.22 -21.07 19.28
C PRO A 127 -0.99 -20.81 18.37
N MET A 128 -2.14 -20.50 18.94
CA MET A 128 -3.41 -20.28 18.23
C MET A 128 -3.91 -18.83 18.31
N ALA A 129 -3.13 -17.93 18.92
CA ALA A 129 -3.55 -16.55 19.17
C ALA A 129 -2.41 -15.56 18.90
N THR A 130 -2.75 -14.42 18.33
CA THR A 130 -1.80 -13.35 18.06
C THR A 130 -2.49 -12.02 18.33
N GLU A 131 -1.84 -11.19 19.13
CA GLU A 131 -2.24 -9.81 19.32
C GLU A 131 -1.60 -8.96 18.20
N MET A 132 -2.39 -8.13 17.54
CA MET A 132 -1.94 -7.31 16.41
C MET A 132 -1.96 -5.83 16.79
N TRP A 133 -0.81 -5.17 16.70
CA TRP A 133 -0.66 -3.76 16.99
C TRP A 133 -0.48 -2.97 15.70
N TYR A 134 -1.35 -1.99 15.48
CA TYR A 134 -1.38 -1.19 14.27
C TYR A 134 -0.82 0.21 14.54
N PHE A 135 0.28 0.55 13.87
CA PHE A 135 0.89 1.87 13.89
C PHE A 135 0.71 2.51 12.53
N ASN A 136 0.18 3.73 12.49
CA ASN A 136 -0.03 4.48 11.26
C ASN A 136 0.82 5.75 11.28
N PHE A 137 1.55 5.99 10.20
CA PHE A 137 2.44 7.14 10.08
C PHE A 137 1.81 8.25 9.26
N TYR A 138 2.01 9.48 9.75
CA TYR A 138 1.58 10.70 9.10
C TYR A 138 2.79 11.56 8.80
N ASP A 139 2.75 12.28 7.68
CA ASP A 139 3.76 13.26 7.36
C ASP A 139 3.47 14.53 8.18
N ARG A 140 4.42 14.92 9.03
CA ARG A 140 4.34 16.13 9.86
C ARG A 140 4.13 17.38 9.01
N ASN A 141 4.67 17.38 7.80
CA ASN A 141 4.65 18.53 6.90
C ASN A 141 3.50 18.48 5.88
N ALA A 142 2.66 17.45 5.91
CA ALA A 142 1.48 17.37 5.05
C ALA A 142 0.35 18.27 5.56
N SER A 143 -0.50 18.74 4.64
CA SER A 143 -1.68 19.50 5.00
C SER A 143 -2.63 18.66 5.88
N PRO A 144 -3.44 19.30 6.76
CA PRO A 144 -4.42 18.59 7.57
C PRO A 144 -5.38 17.73 6.75
N GLU A 145 -5.76 18.18 5.55
CA GLU A 145 -6.64 17.46 4.63
C GLU A 145 -6.00 16.15 4.13
N VAL A 146 -4.72 16.19 3.72
CA VAL A 146 -4.00 15.00 3.30
C VAL A 146 -3.87 14.00 4.45
N ASN A 147 -3.58 14.48 5.66
CA ASN A 147 -3.49 13.60 6.84
C ASN A 147 -4.86 13.02 7.25
N GLN A 148 -5.95 13.78 7.11
CA GLN A 148 -7.30 13.26 7.32
C GLN A 148 -7.66 12.16 6.32
N LEU A 149 -7.30 12.32 5.05
CA LEU A 149 -7.50 11.30 4.02
C LEU A 149 -6.77 10.00 4.36
N TRP A 150 -5.51 10.11 4.78
CA TRP A 150 -4.73 8.97 5.25
C TRP A 150 -5.37 8.29 6.47
N ARG A 151 -5.86 9.08 7.43
CA ARG A 151 -6.56 8.54 8.61
C ARG A 151 -7.78 7.70 8.24
N THR A 152 -8.65 8.21 7.36
CA THR A 152 -9.84 7.48 6.88
C THR A 152 -9.42 6.19 6.18
N ARG A 153 -8.37 6.26 5.36
CA ARG A 153 -7.85 5.12 4.62
C ARG A 153 -7.32 4.01 5.53
N TYR A 154 -6.68 4.35 6.65
CA TYR A 154 -6.17 3.37 7.60
C TYR A 154 -7.29 2.69 8.40
N LEU A 155 -8.22 3.49 8.93
CA LEU A 155 -9.30 3.01 9.78
C LEU A 155 -10.26 2.08 9.04
N THR A 156 -10.55 2.38 7.77
CA THR A 156 -11.51 1.62 6.97
C THR A 156 -10.87 0.50 6.15
N GLY A 157 -9.54 0.51 5.97
CA GLY A 157 -8.83 -0.46 5.16
C GLY A 157 -8.35 -1.65 5.95
N LEU A 158 -7.29 -1.43 6.74
CA LEU A 158 -6.53 -2.51 7.38
C LEU A 158 -6.63 -2.49 8.91
N GLY A 159 -7.27 -1.47 9.49
CA GLY A 159 -7.48 -1.41 10.94
C GLY A 159 -8.44 -2.51 11.45
N PRO A 160 -8.72 -2.55 12.77
CA PRO A 160 -9.60 -3.54 13.37
C PRO A 160 -11.03 -3.61 12.81
N GLY A 161 -11.53 -2.51 12.22
CA GLY A 161 -12.80 -2.44 11.50
C GLY A 161 -12.64 -2.36 9.97
N GLY A 162 -11.48 -2.79 9.47
CA GLY A 162 -11.12 -2.72 8.07
C GLY A 162 -11.87 -3.71 7.19
N ILE A 163 -12.01 -3.39 5.92
CA ILE A 163 -12.70 -4.22 4.92
C ILE A 163 -11.73 -5.07 4.06
N MET A 164 -10.41 -4.94 4.26
CA MET A 164 -9.35 -5.59 3.47
C MET A 164 -8.58 -6.64 4.26
#